data_AF-A0A518I224-F1
#
_entry.id   AF-A0A518I224-F1
#
_cell.length_a   1.000
_cell.length_b   1.000
_cell.length_c   1.000
_cell.angle_alpha   90.00
_cell.angle_beta   90.00
_cell.angle_gamma   90.00
#
_symmetry.space_group_name_H-M   'P 1'
#
loop_
_entity.id
_entity.type
_entity.pdbx_description
1 polymer ?
#
loop_
_entity_poly.entity_id
_entity_poly.type
_entity_poly.pdbx_seq_one_letter_code
_entity_poly.pdbx_strand_id
1 'polypeptide(L)'
;MPYTPPSETPDSNTPLDDQQGWQTTPYPITTMPPGIPYIVGNEAAERFSFYGMKAILTVFMTQYLIGSGGSVDPMSDNDAKFWVHTFVMAAYFTPLLGAFLADWLFGKYKTILYLSVLYCFGHLALALDETRMGLAIGLSLIALGTGAIKPCVSAHVGDQFGTKNSHLLSKVFGWFYVAINLGAFASTVLTPWLLDRFGPQIAFGVPGVLMAIATLLFWMGRNKFVHIPPRGPQVFRDAFTGEGGRALLRLAPIYVLVAVFWSLFDQTASAWVLQAENMDRTVMGVELLSSQIQAANPFLILILVPLFSYAVYPAISKVFPLTPLRKITIGMFVTVFAFSISALIETSIQNGGTPSISWQVLAYVLLTAAEVMVSITCLEFSYTQAPNSMKSIVMSFYMLSVSLGNFITAGVNAIISNADGTSKLPGASYYWFFTGLMLVAAVIFIAVAVTYRGKQYIQESEVEAESEAEGTA
;
A
#
# COMPACT_ATOMS: atom_id res chain seq x y z
N MET A 1 -34.24 -63.47 1.26
CA MET A 1 -33.18 -62.46 1.49
C MET A 1 -33.83 -61.25 2.15
N PRO A 2 -33.27 -60.72 3.24
CA PRO A 2 -33.88 -59.65 4.01
C PRO A 2 -33.68 -58.27 3.34
N TYR A 3 -34.68 -57.42 3.51
CA TYR A 3 -34.72 -56.02 3.07
C TYR A 3 -33.78 -55.17 3.94
N THR A 4 -32.75 -54.57 3.34
CA THR A 4 -31.90 -53.54 3.95
C THR A 4 -32.47 -52.16 3.66
N PRO A 5 -32.75 -51.31 4.68
CA PRO A 5 -33.16 -49.92 4.45
C PRO A 5 -31.99 -49.08 3.90
N PRO A 6 -32.27 -47.99 3.16
CA PRO A 6 -31.22 -47.11 2.65
C PRO A 6 -30.52 -46.40 3.81
N SER A 7 -29.19 -46.31 3.70
CA SER A 7 -28.31 -45.59 4.63
C SER A 7 -28.78 -44.15 4.79
N GLU A 8 -28.88 -43.70 6.04
CA GLU A 8 -29.13 -42.32 6.42
C GLU A 8 -28.22 -41.37 5.62
N THR A 9 -28.84 -40.40 4.96
CA THR A 9 -28.17 -39.20 4.45
C THR A 9 -27.49 -38.51 5.63
N PRO A 10 -26.20 -38.10 5.53
CA PRO A 10 -25.57 -37.35 6.61
C PRO A 10 -26.33 -36.04 6.85
N ASP A 11 -26.75 -35.82 8.09
CA ASP A 11 -27.33 -34.56 8.55
C ASP A 11 -26.43 -33.39 8.15
N SER A 12 -27.00 -32.40 7.44
CA SER A 12 -26.30 -31.22 6.93
C SER A 12 -26.06 -30.14 7.99
N ASN A 13 -26.02 -30.51 9.28
CA ASN A 13 -26.07 -29.56 10.39
C ASN A 13 -25.11 -29.87 11.56
N THR A 14 -23.97 -30.50 11.30
CA THR A 14 -22.89 -30.62 12.30
C THR A 14 -21.68 -29.78 11.86
N PRO A 15 -21.37 -28.68 12.58
CA PRO A 15 -20.07 -28.04 12.44
C PRO A 15 -19.00 -29.08 12.80
N LEU A 16 -18.02 -29.28 11.92
CA LEU A 16 -16.80 -30.01 12.27
C LEU A 16 -16.01 -29.11 13.23
N ASP A 17 -16.35 -29.25 14.51
CA ASP A 17 -15.71 -28.64 15.66
C ASP A 17 -14.39 -29.37 15.92
N ASP A 18 -13.28 -28.77 15.49
CA ASP A 18 -11.95 -29.28 15.78
C ASP A 18 -11.57 -28.89 17.22
N GLN A 19 -12.07 -29.68 18.18
CA GLN A 19 -11.74 -29.92 19.61
C GLN A 19 -11.23 -28.77 20.53
N GLN A 20 -11.37 -27.51 20.13
CA GLN A 20 -11.31 -26.30 20.96
C GLN A 20 -11.96 -25.11 20.21
N GLY A 21 -12.83 -25.41 19.24
CA GLY A 21 -12.71 -24.91 17.87
C GLY A 21 -13.12 -23.46 17.67
N TRP A 22 -12.20 -22.65 17.15
CA TRP A 22 -12.55 -21.35 16.58
C TRP A 22 -13.58 -21.52 15.46
N GLN A 23 -14.50 -20.57 15.32
CA GLN A 23 -15.47 -20.53 14.22
C GLN A 23 -14.73 -20.55 12.88
N THR A 24 -14.97 -21.54 12.02
CA THR A 24 -14.28 -21.68 10.71
C THR A 24 -15.17 -21.33 9.51
N THR A 25 -16.47 -21.13 9.72
CA THR A 25 -17.43 -20.76 8.69
C THR A 25 -18.12 -19.43 9.02
N PRO A 26 -18.55 -18.63 8.02
CA PRO A 26 -19.29 -17.41 8.28
C PRO A 26 -20.56 -17.62 9.10
N TYR A 27 -20.88 -16.66 9.96
CA TYR A 27 -22.12 -16.68 10.73
C TYR A 27 -23.35 -16.65 9.79
N PRO A 28 -24.39 -17.46 10.06
CA PRO A 28 -25.60 -17.48 9.22
C PRO A 28 -26.54 -16.30 9.51
N ILE A 29 -26.01 -15.08 9.41
CA ILE A 29 -26.69 -13.81 9.73
C ILE A 29 -26.84 -12.94 8.48
N THR A 30 -27.84 -12.06 8.47
CA THR A 30 -28.04 -11.04 7.42
C THR A 30 -27.42 -9.70 7.80
N THR A 31 -27.00 -9.55 9.05
CA THR A 31 -26.40 -8.33 9.59
C THR A 31 -24.86 -8.35 9.47
N MET A 32 -24.24 -7.22 9.85
CA MET A 32 -22.79 -7.08 9.85
C MET A 32 -22.13 -8.10 10.78
N PRO A 33 -21.10 -8.85 10.32
CA PRO A 33 -20.37 -9.78 11.19
C PRO A 33 -19.80 -9.09 12.42
N PRO A 34 -19.88 -9.71 13.62
CA PRO A 34 -19.47 -9.09 14.88
C PRO A 34 -17.95 -8.85 14.98
N GLY A 35 -17.16 -9.49 14.12
CA GLY A 35 -15.72 -9.27 13.99
C GLY A 35 -15.35 -7.95 13.30
N ILE A 36 -16.19 -7.42 12.40
CA ILE A 36 -15.85 -6.28 11.54
C ILE A 36 -15.37 -5.03 12.31
N PRO A 37 -16.02 -4.59 13.41
CA PRO A 37 -15.54 -3.42 14.15
C PRO A 37 -14.10 -3.55 14.64
N TYR A 38 -13.66 -4.76 15.02
CA TYR A 38 -12.28 -5.01 15.48
C TYR A 38 -11.28 -4.94 14.34
N ILE A 39 -11.65 -5.41 13.13
CA ILE A 39 -10.76 -5.36 11.97
C ILE A 39 -10.64 -3.92 11.44
N VAL A 40 -11.76 -3.19 11.33
CA VAL A 40 -11.76 -1.78 10.89
C VAL A 40 -11.01 -0.90 11.89
N GLY A 41 -11.21 -1.09 13.19
CA GLY A 41 -10.49 -0.36 14.24
C GLY A 41 -8.99 -0.62 14.22
N ASN A 42 -8.58 -1.89 14.02
CA ASN A 42 -7.19 -2.26 13.81
C ASN A 42 -6.60 -1.58 12.57
N GLU A 43 -7.33 -1.56 11.45
CA GLU A 43 -6.86 -0.94 10.20
C GLU A 43 -6.60 0.57 10.38
N ALA A 44 -7.53 1.30 11.00
CA ALA A 44 -7.34 2.74 11.21
C ALA A 44 -6.07 3.05 12.03
N ALA A 45 -5.84 2.30 13.11
CA ALA A 45 -4.72 2.51 14.01
C ALA A 45 -3.37 2.05 13.41
N GLU A 46 -3.34 0.93 12.69
CA GLU A 46 -2.13 0.50 11.96
C GLU A 46 -1.78 1.50 10.85
N ARG A 47 -2.77 2.06 10.13
CA ARG A 47 -2.53 3.02 9.06
C ARG A 47 -1.96 4.32 9.60
N PHE A 48 -2.50 4.80 10.73
CA PHE A 48 -1.88 5.91 11.44
C PHE A 48 -0.41 5.60 11.77
N SER A 49 -0.13 4.41 12.30
CA SER A 49 1.22 4.03 12.71
C SER A 49 2.21 4.00 11.55
N PHE A 50 1.82 3.36 10.44
CA PHE A 50 2.66 3.23 9.24
C PHE A 50 2.94 4.58 8.59
N TYR A 51 1.89 5.36 8.30
CA TYR A 51 2.05 6.64 7.59
C TYR A 51 2.71 7.70 8.47
N GLY A 52 2.42 7.75 9.76
CA GLY A 52 3.05 8.69 10.69
C GLY A 52 4.55 8.48 10.79
N MET A 53 4.98 7.23 10.99
CA MET A 53 6.41 6.89 11.03
C MET A 53 7.09 7.15 9.68
N LYS A 54 6.49 6.74 8.56
CA LYS A 54 7.03 6.99 7.21
C LYS A 54 7.19 8.50 6.95
N ALA A 55 6.23 9.32 7.38
CA ALA A 55 6.21 10.76 7.11
C ALA A 55 7.41 11.52 7.69
N ILE A 56 7.91 11.09 8.84
CA ILE A 56 9.02 11.74 9.54
C ILE A 56 10.38 11.10 9.27
N LEU A 57 10.42 9.94 8.61
CA LEU A 57 11.62 9.12 8.50
C LEU A 57 12.78 9.88 7.84
N THR A 58 12.49 10.62 6.76
CA THR A 58 13.49 11.44 6.04
C THR A 58 14.07 12.53 6.95
N VAL A 59 13.20 13.34 7.58
CA VAL A 59 13.62 14.43 8.48
C VAL A 59 14.40 13.90 9.68
N PHE A 60 13.95 12.78 10.27
CA PHE A 60 14.67 12.11 11.34
C PHE A 60 16.11 11.75 10.92
N MET A 61 16.27 11.13 9.75
CA MET A 61 17.59 10.72 9.25
C MET A 61 18.50 11.91 8.94
N THR A 62 17.97 13.02 8.43
CA THR A 62 18.79 14.17 8.03
C THR A 62 19.01 15.20 9.13
N GLN A 63 18.30 15.12 10.27
CA GLN A 63 18.37 16.15 11.30
C GLN A 63 18.52 15.63 12.74
N TYR A 64 18.01 14.43 13.06
CA TYR A 64 17.88 13.98 14.46
C TYR A 64 18.70 12.73 14.81
N LEU A 65 19.23 11.99 13.82
CA LEU A 65 20.05 10.80 14.09
C LEU A 65 21.21 11.10 15.03
N ILE A 66 21.49 10.18 15.95
CA ILE A 66 22.61 10.26 16.89
C ILE A 66 23.68 9.21 16.60
N GLY A 67 24.94 9.61 16.78
CA GLY A 67 26.10 8.72 16.71
C GLY A 67 26.33 7.95 18.02
N SER A 68 27.27 7.00 18.00
CA SER A 68 27.62 6.17 19.18
C SER A 68 28.12 6.97 20.39
N GLY A 69 28.61 8.18 20.18
CA GLY A 69 29.03 9.12 21.23
C GLY A 69 27.91 10.02 21.78
N GLY A 70 26.66 9.86 21.32
CA GLY A 70 25.51 10.68 21.72
C GLY A 70 25.42 12.06 21.06
N SER A 71 26.33 12.39 20.15
CA SER A 71 26.25 13.60 19.32
C SER A 71 25.35 13.38 18.10
N VAL A 72 24.71 14.44 17.62
CA VAL A 72 23.94 14.42 16.36
C VAL A 72 24.86 14.05 15.19
N ASP A 73 24.49 13.03 14.43
CA ASP A 73 25.21 12.45 13.28
C ASP A 73 24.21 12.17 12.13
N PRO A 74 23.77 13.23 11.42
CA PRO A 74 22.75 13.09 10.39
C PRO A 74 23.31 12.40 9.14
N MET A 75 22.42 11.71 8.43
CA MET A 75 22.70 11.15 7.12
C MET A 75 22.68 12.22 6.03
N SER A 76 23.40 11.95 4.93
CA SER A 76 23.25 12.74 3.71
C SER A 76 21.85 12.56 3.12
N ASP A 77 21.38 13.54 2.34
CA ASP A 77 20.11 13.46 1.61
C ASP A 77 20.00 12.19 0.74
N ASN A 78 21.09 11.78 0.10
CA ASN A 78 21.11 10.58 -0.74
C ASN A 78 21.00 9.31 0.10
N ASP A 79 21.69 9.24 1.24
CA ASP A 79 21.59 8.10 2.15
C ASP A 79 20.18 8.01 2.74
N ALA A 80 19.60 9.14 3.16
CA ALA A 80 18.23 9.18 3.65
C ALA A 80 17.23 8.67 2.60
N LYS A 81 17.33 9.12 1.35
CA LYS A 81 16.52 8.60 0.23
C LYS A 81 16.75 7.09 0.05
N PHE A 82 18.00 6.62 0.05
CA PHE A 82 18.32 5.20 -0.06
C PHE A 82 17.64 4.37 1.03
N TRP A 83 17.71 4.81 2.29
CA TRP A 83 17.09 4.12 3.43
C TRP A 83 15.57 4.11 3.36
N VAL A 84 14.93 5.25 3.04
CA VAL A 84 13.46 5.30 2.87
C VAL A 84 13.02 4.30 1.79
N HIS A 85 13.65 4.32 0.62
CA HIS A 85 13.25 3.47 -0.49
C HIS A 85 13.60 2.00 -0.23
N THR A 86 14.69 1.69 0.47
CA THR A 86 15.00 0.31 0.88
C THR A 86 13.94 -0.21 1.85
N PHE A 87 13.51 0.62 2.80
CA PHE A 87 12.43 0.28 3.72
C PHE A 87 11.11 0.01 2.99
N VAL A 88 10.70 0.92 2.09
CA VAL A 88 9.45 0.75 1.32
C VAL A 88 9.57 -0.47 0.39
N MET A 89 10.71 -0.70 -0.25
CA MET A 89 10.97 -1.90 -1.05
C MET A 89 10.72 -3.16 -0.24
N ALA A 90 11.29 -3.27 0.96
CA ALA A 90 11.11 -4.41 1.85
C ALA A 90 9.65 -4.56 2.31
N ALA A 91 9.01 -3.46 2.74
CA ALA A 91 7.63 -3.44 3.21
C ALA A 91 6.59 -3.84 2.15
N TYR A 92 6.91 -3.71 0.85
CA TYR A 92 6.07 -4.15 -0.26
C TYR A 92 6.54 -5.45 -0.92
N PHE A 93 7.68 -6.00 -0.49
CA PHE A 93 8.15 -7.34 -0.88
C PHE A 93 7.63 -8.44 0.07
N THR A 94 7.61 -8.16 1.37
CA THR A 94 7.16 -9.07 2.43
C THR A 94 5.67 -9.48 2.42
N PRO A 95 4.73 -8.86 1.67
CA PRO A 95 3.40 -9.43 1.44
C PRO A 95 3.42 -10.87 0.91
N LEU A 96 4.39 -11.23 0.07
CA LEU A 96 4.55 -12.63 -0.37
C LEU A 96 4.82 -13.58 0.79
N LEU A 97 5.66 -13.17 1.74
CA LEU A 97 5.96 -13.93 2.94
C LEU A 97 4.71 -14.05 3.82
N GLY A 98 3.94 -12.98 3.98
CA GLY A 98 2.68 -13.00 4.73
C GLY A 98 1.66 -13.97 4.14
N ALA A 99 1.43 -13.89 2.83
CA ALA A 99 0.54 -14.82 2.13
C ALA A 99 1.00 -16.27 2.28
N PHE A 100 2.32 -16.52 2.18
CA PHE A 100 2.91 -17.82 2.42
C PHE A 100 2.67 -18.35 3.83
N LEU A 101 2.95 -17.55 4.86
CA LEU A 101 2.73 -17.95 6.25
C LEU A 101 1.25 -18.18 6.55
N ALA A 102 0.36 -17.33 6.03
CA ALA A 102 -1.09 -17.44 6.24
C ALA A 102 -1.72 -18.64 5.52
N ASP A 103 -1.43 -18.83 4.24
CA ASP A 103 -2.11 -19.84 3.43
C ASP A 103 -1.49 -21.24 3.58
N TRP A 104 -0.20 -21.34 3.94
CA TRP A 104 0.49 -22.62 4.12
C TRP A 104 0.54 -23.10 5.57
N LEU A 105 0.90 -22.24 6.53
CA LEU A 105 1.36 -22.68 7.85
C LEU A 105 0.38 -22.36 8.99
N PHE A 106 0.02 -21.09 9.18
CA PHE A 106 -0.59 -20.63 10.44
C PHE A 106 -2.06 -20.24 10.33
N GLY A 107 -2.58 -19.99 9.12
CA GLY A 107 -3.86 -19.31 8.92
C GLY A 107 -3.75 -17.79 9.11
N LYS A 108 -4.66 -17.03 8.48
CA LYS A 108 -4.60 -15.56 8.41
C LYS A 108 -4.57 -14.89 9.79
N TYR A 109 -5.43 -15.31 10.72
CA TYR A 109 -5.52 -14.69 12.06
C TYR A 109 -4.19 -14.78 12.83
N LYS A 110 -3.57 -15.96 12.91
CA LYS A 110 -2.31 -16.14 13.64
C LYS A 110 -1.16 -15.39 12.96
N THR A 111 -1.11 -15.42 11.63
CA THR A 111 -0.13 -14.65 10.85
C THR A 111 -0.24 -13.15 11.12
N ILE A 112 -1.46 -12.59 11.08
CA ILE A 112 -1.70 -11.18 11.40
C ILE A 112 -1.24 -10.88 12.82
N LEU A 113 -1.68 -11.67 13.82
CA LEU A 113 -1.37 -11.40 15.22
C LEU A 113 0.14 -11.43 15.52
N TYR A 114 0.86 -12.48 15.09
CA TYR A 114 2.29 -12.61 15.38
C TYR A 114 3.12 -11.53 14.68
N LEU A 115 2.76 -11.17 13.45
CA LEU A 115 3.48 -10.15 12.70
C LEU A 115 3.13 -8.74 13.18
N SER A 116 1.92 -8.53 13.72
CA SER A 116 1.56 -7.28 14.41
C SER A 116 2.38 -7.09 15.69
N VAL A 117 2.65 -8.15 16.45
CA VAL A 117 3.54 -8.09 17.63
C VAL A 117 4.98 -7.75 17.19
N LEU A 118 5.48 -8.36 16.11
CA LEU A 118 6.78 -8.01 15.53
C LEU A 118 6.83 -6.54 15.11
N TYR A 119 5.74 -6.04 14.53
CA TYR A 119 5.59 -4.65 14.14
C TYR A 119 5.68 -3.71 15.37
N CYS A 120 5.01 -4.04 16.48
CA CYS A 120 5.13 -3.29 17.73
C CYS A 120 6.58 -3.20 18.23
N PHE A 121 7.34 -4.30 18.16
CA PHE A 121 8.77 -4.28 18.53
C PHE A 121 9.61 -3.39 17.62
N GLY A 122 9.27 -3.32 16.33
CA GLY A 122 9.94 -2.40 15.40
C GLY A 122 9.73 -0.94 15.76
N HIS A 123 8.51 -0.54 16.13
CA HIS A 123 8.26 0.81 16.64
C HIS A 123 8.93 1.08 17.98
N LEU A 124 8.95 0.09 18.88
CA LEU A 124 9.65 0.21 20.16
C LEU A 124 11.15 0.45 19.94
N ALA A 125 11.77 -0.25 18.98
CA ALA A 125 13.17 -0.03 18.64
C ALA A 125 13.42 1.40 18.15
N LEU A 126 12.59 1.93 17.22
CA LEU A 126 12.72 3.32 16.75
C LEU A 126 12.49 4.36 17.86
N ALA A 127 11.65 4.06 18.85
CA ALA A 127 11.37 4.98 19.95
C ALA A 127 12.45 4.98 21.04
N LEU A 128 13.19 3.88 21.21
CA LEU A 128 14.21 3.74 22.26
C LEU A 128 15.64 3.99 21.77
N ASP A 129 15.91 3.78 20.50
CA ASP A 129 17.25 3.87 19.92
C ASP A 129 17.25 4.76 18.68
N GLU A 130 17.72 5.99 18.86
CA GLU A 130 17.82 7.02 17.82
C GLU A 130 19.09 6.87 16.97
N THR A 131 19.88 5.79 17.16
CA THR A 131 21.08 5.55 16.36
C THR A 131 20.75 4.88 15.02
N ARG A 132 21.76 4.82 14.13
CA ARG A 132 21.65 4.07 12.87
C ARG A 132 21.33 2.57 13.08
N MET A 133 21.74 1.98 14.22
CA MET A 133 21.43 0.59 14.54
C MET A 133 19.95 0.44 14.92
N GLY A 134 19.44 1.30 15.80
CA GLY A 134 18.03 1.36 16.17
C GLY A 134 17.13 1.56 14.97
N LEU A 135 17.51 2.48 14.08
CA LEU A 135 16.86 2.69 12.78
C LEU A 135 16.82 1.41 11.95
N ALA A 136 17.96 0.73 11.77
CA ALA A 136 18.04 -0.48 10.95
C ALA A 136 17.18 -1.63 11.50
N ILE A 137 17.25 -1.87 12.82
CA ILE A 137 16.45 -2.89 13.50
C ILE A 137 14.96 -2.54 13.40
N GLY A 138 14.61 -1.31 13.75
CA GLY A 138 13.23 -0.82 13.76
C GLY A 138 12.58 -0.94 12.38
N LEU A 139 13.22 -0.41 11.33
CA LEU A 139 12.72 -0.48 9.97
C LEU A 139 12.62 -1.91 9.45
N SER A 140 13.57 -2.79 9.78
CA SER A 140 13.53 -4.20 9.38
C SER A 140 12.34 -4.94 9.99
N LEU A 141 12.13 -4.77 11.30
CA LEU A 141 11.00 -5.37 12.01
C LEU A 141 9.66 -4.83 11.52
N ILE A 142 9.56 -3.51 11.29
CA ILE A 142 8.37 -2.88 10.72
C ILE A 142 8.09 -3.41 9.32
N ALA A 143 9.09 -3.47 8.43
CA ALA A 143 8.92 -3.94 7.06
C ALA A 143 8.45 -5.40 6.99
N LEU A 144 8.98 -6.26 7.87
CA LEU A 144 8.53 -7.65 8.01
C LEU A 144 7.09 -7.73 8.54
N GLY A 145 6.75 -6.92 9.54
CA GLY A 145 5.41 -6.86 10.13
C GLY A 145 4.36 -6.34 9.14
N THR A 146 4.45 -5.07 8.74
CA THR A 146 3.42 -4.40 7.93
C THR A 146 3.16 -5.10 6.60
N GLY A 147 4.21 -5.46 5.86
CA GLY A 147 4.04 -6.01 4.52
C GLY A 147 3.33 -7.35 4.55
N ALA A 148 3.67 -8.21 5.50
CA ALA A 148 3.05 -9.52 5.62
C ALA A 148 1.60 -9.48 6.14
N ILE A 149 1.23 -8.45 6.91
CA ILE A 149 -0.15 -8.27 7.42
C ILE A 149 -1.10 -7.78 6.30
N LYS A 150 -0.64 -6.90 5.41
CA LYS A 150 -1.46 -6.24 4.35
C LYS A 150 -2.36 -7.19 3.53
N PRO A 151 -1.84 -8.25 2.87
CA PRO A 151 -2.68 -9.14 2.07
C PRO A 151 -3.60 -9.99 2.96
N CYS A 152 -3.19 -10.28 4.19
CA CYS A 152 -3.93 -11.13 5.11
C CYS A 152 -5.17 -10.43 5.68
N VAL A 153 -5.07 -9.15 6.08
CA VAL A 153 -6.18 -8.41 6.69
C VAL A 153 -7.32 -8.22 5.69
N SER A 154 -7.02 -7.79 4.46
CA SER A 154 -8.04 -7.59 3.43
C SER A 154 -8.79 -8.89 3.10
N ALA A 155 -8.05 -10.01 3.01
CA ALA A 155 -8.67 -11.32 2.83
C ALA A 155 -9.47 -11.76 4.06
N HIS A 156 -8.97 -11.49 5.26
CA HIS A 156 -9.63 -11.85 6.53
C HIS A 156 -10.97 -11.13 6.71
N VAL A 157 -11.12 -9.89 6.21
CA VAL A 157 -12.41 -9.18 6.14
C VAL A 157 -13.42 -9.95 5.31
N GLY A 158 -13.02 -10.34 4.08
CA GLY A 158 -13.88 -11.09 3.16
C GLY A 158 -14.35 -12.41 3.77
N ASP A 159 -13.46 -13.12 4.47
CA ASP A 159 -13.77 -14.38 5.14
C ASP A 159 -14.86 -14.27 6.23
N GLN A 160 -15.17 -13.06 6.72
CA GLN A 160 -16.22 -12.87 7.73
C GLN A 160 -17.64 -12.94 7.15
N PHE A 161 -17.78 -12.82 5.83
CA PHE A 161 -19.06 -12.75 5.14
C PHE A 161 -19.41 -14.11 4.51
N GLY A 162 -20.69 -14.45 4.59
CA GLY A 162 -21.29 -15.55 3.85
C GLY A 162 -22.33 -15.04 2.85
N THR A 163 -23.03 -15.95 2.19
CA THR A 163 -24.02 -15.63 1.14
C THR A 163 -25.14 -14.70 1.63
N LYS A 164 -25.59 -14.83 2.89
CA LYS A 164 -26.68 -14.03 3.45
C LYS A 164 -26.33 -12.56 3.73
N ASN A 165 -25.05 -12.21 3.81
CA ASN A 165 -24.60 -10.86 4.15
C ASN A 165 -23.52 -10.31 3.21
N SER A 166 -23.18 -10.99 2.11
CA SER A 166 -22.19 -10.54 1.12
C SER A 166 -22.52 -9.18 0.51
N HIS A 167 -23.80 -8.83 0.41
CA HIS A 167 -24.26 -7.50 -0.01
C HIS A 167 -23.73 -6.34 0.87
N LEU A 168 -23.30 -6.61 2.11
CA LEU A 168 -22.70 -5.62 3.02
C LEU A 168 -21.20 -5.43 2.82
N LEU A 169 -20.54 -6.27 2.03
CA LEU A 169 -19.09 -6.27 1.84
C LEU A 169 -18.60 -4.94 1.23
N SER A 170 -19.33 -4.40 0.26
CA SER A 170 -19.05 -3.09 -0.35
C SER A 170 -19.08 -1.95 0.67
N LYS A 171 -20.03 -1.99 1.61
CA LYS A 171 -20.15 -1.02 2.70
C LYS A 171 -18.93 -1.07 3.63
N VAL A 172 -18.44 -2.26 3.97
CA VAL A 172 -17.24 -2.43 4.81
C VAL A 172 -15.99 -1.97 4.08
N PHE A 173 -15.82 -2.30 2.81
CA PHE A 173 -14.68 -1.78 2.04
C PHE A 173 -14.71 -0.25 1.94
N GLY A 174 -15.91 0.37 1.90
CA GLY A 174 -16.06 1.82 2.05
C GLY A 174 -15.56 2.34 3.41
N TRP A 175 -15.87 1.66 4.51
CA TRP A 175 -15.33 2.01 5.84
C TRP A 175 -13.82 1.84 5.93
N PHE A 176 -13.26 0.76 5.35
CA PHE A 176 -11.81 0.55 5.25
C PHE A 176 -11.14 1.69 4.50
N TYR A 177 -11.71 2.10 3.37
CA TYR A 177 -11.18 3.19 2.57
C TYR A 177 -11.14 4.51 3.34
N VAL A 178 -12.20 4.82 4.10
CA VAL A 178 -12.23 6.01 4.97
C VAL A 178 -11.19 5.88 6.09
N ALA A 179 -11.09 4.73 6.75
CA ALA A 179 -10.14 4.48 7.83
C ALA A 179 -8.68 4.65 7.38
N ILE A 180 -8.32 4.13 6.20
CA ILE A 180 -6.98 4.26 5.61
C ILE A 180 -6.63 5.73 5.37
N ASN A 181 -7.50 6.46 4.65
CA ASN A 181 -7.21 7.85 4.28
C ASN A 181 -7.23 8.78 5.49
N LEU A 182 -8.16 8.58 6.44
CA LEU A 182 -8.22 9.38 7.66
C LEU A 182 -6.99 9.11 8.55
N GLY A 183 -6.59 7.84 8.72
CA GLY A 183 -5.39 7.47 9.47
C GLY A 183 -4.12 8.06 8.85
N ALA A 184 -4.00 7.98 7.52
CA ALA A 184 -2.88 8.57 6.78
C ALA A 184 -2.84 10.09 6.92
N PHE A 185 -3.97 10.78 6.73
CA PHE A 185 -4.05 12.24 6.86
C PHE A 185 -3.74 12.70 8.29
N ALA A 186 -4.38 12.10 9.30
CA ALA A 186 -4.17 12.49 10.69
C ALA A 186 -2.72 12.27 11.14
N SER A 187 -2.10 11.15 10.76
CA SER A 187 -0.71 10.84 11.11
C SER A 187 0.31 11.72 10.40
N THR A 188 0.11 12.00 9.11
CA THR A 188 1.00 12.88 8.33
C THR A 188 0.94 14.35 8.79
N VAL A 189 -0.15 14.78 9.42
CA VAL A 189 -0.24 16.10 10.06
C VAL A 189 0.37 16.08 11.46
N LEU A 190 0.02 15.09 12.28
CA LEU A 190 0.35 15.06 13.72
C LEU A 190 1.78 14.60 14.01
N THR A 191 2.28 13.56 13.32
CA THR A 191 3.58 12.97 13.65
C THR A 191 4.76 13.90 13.38
N PRO A 192 4.81 14.69 12.28
CA PRO A 192 5.84 15.73 12.12
C PRO A 192 5.80 16.78 13.22
N TRP A 193 4.61 17.19 13.66
CA TRP A 193 4.46 18.13 14.78
C TRP A 193 4.97 17.53 16.09
N LEU A 194 4.74 16.23 16.33
CA LEU A 194 5.31 15.53 17.48
C LEU A 194 6.84 15.49 17.44
N LEU A 195 7.42 15.27 16.25
CA LEU A 195 8.89 15.26 16.07
C LEU A 195 9.49 16.63 16.40
N ASP A 196 8.93 17.69 15.82
CA ASP A 196 9.40 19.07 16.04
C ASP A 196 9.29 19.47 17.52
N ARG A 197 8.15 19.15 18.17
CA ARG A 197 7.86 19.65 19.52
C ARG A 197 8.42 18.80 20.66
N PHE A 198 8.48 17.48 20.48
CA PHE A 198 8.79 16.52 21.56
C PHE A 198 9.95 15.57 21.24
N GLY A 199 10.50 15.61 20.03
CA GLY A 199 11.65 14.80 19.62
C GLY A 199 11.32 13.38 19.15
N PRO A 200 12.33 12.62 18.69
CA PRO A 200 12.15 11.34 17.99
C PRO A 200 11.49 10.26 18.84
N GLN A 201 11.89 10.14 20.11
CA GLN A 201 11.31 9.17 21.05
C GLN A 201 9.77 9.22 21.09
N ILE A 202 9.19 10.42 21.20
CA ILE A 202 7.73 10.60 21.23
C ILE A 202 7.12 10.42 19.84
N ALA A 203 7.78 10.96 18.81
CA ALA A 203 7.28 10.92 17.44
C ALA A 203 7.22 9.50 16.86
N PHE A 204 8.14 8.61 17.23
CA PHE A 204 8.07 7.18 16.90
C PHE A 204 7.26 6.36 17.93
N GLY A 205 7.26 6.79 19.20
CA GLY A 205 6.55 6.12 20.29
C GLY A 205 5.02 6.17 20.15
N VAL A 206 4.45 7.32 19.74
CA VAL A 206 2.99 7.47 19.55
C VAL A 206 2.44 6.52 18.48
N PRO A 207 3.02 6.45 17.26
CA PRO A 207 2.73 5.38 16.30
C PRO A 207 2.83 3.98 16.93
N GLY A 208 3.90 3.69 17.66
CA GLY A 208 4.10 2.39 18.32
C GLY A 208 3.00 2.01 19.32
N VAL A 209 2.55 2.95 20.14
CA VAL A 209 1.43 2.75 21.07
C VAL A 209 0.13 2.49 20.29
N LEU A 210 -0.13 3.23 19.22
CA LEU A 210 -1.30 3.00 18.38
C LEU A 210 -1.25 1.65 17.67
N MET A 211 -0.08 1.19 17.22
CA MET A 211 0.09 -0.17 16.69
C MET A 211 -0.15 -1.24 17.76
N ALA A 212 0.27 -1.02 19.00
CA ALA A 212 -0.03 -1.92 20.11
C ALA A 212 -1.54 -1.98 20.41
N ILE A 213 -2.22 -0.83 20.37
CA ILE A 213 -3.68 -0.74 20.49
C ILE A 213 -4.36 -1.48 19.32
N ALA A 214 -3.88 -1.30 18.08
CA ALA A 214 -4.39 -2.00 16.90
C ALA A 214 -4.32 -3.53 17.11
N THR A 215 -3.15 -4.01 17.53
CA THR A 215 -2.89 -5.42 17.83
C THR A 215 -3.81 -5.95 18.94
N LEU A 216 -4.00 -5.17 20.01
CA LEU A 216 -4.90 -5.52 21.11
C LEU A 216 -6.35 -5.61 20.63
N LEU A 217 -6.83 -4.62 19.87
CA LEU A 217 -8.18 -4.63 19.31
C LEU A 217 -8.40 -5.85 18.41
N PHE A 218 -7.43 -6.18 17.55
CA PHE A 218 -7.50 -7.38 16.73
C PHE A 218 -7.58 -8.65 17.59
N TRP A 219 -6.72 -8.77 18.60
CA TRP A 219 -6.74 -9.91 19.54
C TRP A 219 -8.04 -10.01 20.35
N MET A 220 -8.69 -8.90 20.70
CA MET A 220 -9.99 -8.89 21.38
C MET A 220 -11.11 -9.48 20.50
N GLY A 221 -10.98 -9.40 19.17
CA GLY A 221 -11.92 -9.97 18.21
C GLY A 221 -11.80 -11.49 18.01
N ARG A 222 -10.79 -12.15 18.58
CA ARG A 222 -10.47 -13.57 18.35
C ARG A 222 -11.61 -14.58 18.55
N ASN A 223 -12.58 -14.29 19.42
CA ASN A 223 -13.71 -15.18 19.66
C ASN A 223 -14.93 -14.85 18.77
N LYS A 224 -14.81 -13.80 17.94
CA LYS A 224 -15.85 -13.29 17.04
C LYS A 224 -15.46 -13.40 15.56
N PHE A 225 -14.23 -13.80 15.27
CA PHE A 225 -13.75 -13.96 13.90
C PHE A 225 -14.05 -15.35 13.36
N VAL A 226 -14.24 -15.39 12.05
CA VAL A 226 -14.16 -16.59 11.23
C VAL A 226 -12.68 -16.87 10.91
N HIS A 227 -12.22 -18.08 11.22
CA HIS A 227 -10.86 -18.55 11.10
C HIS A 227 -10.79 -19.60 10.00
N ILE A 228 -10.43 -19.16 8.79
CA ILE A 228 -10.24 -20.07 7.68
C ILE A 228 -8.95 -20.89 7.89
N PRO A 229 -9.01 -22.23 7.83
CA PRO A 229 -7.82 -23.07 7.95
C PRO A 229 -6.87 -22.86 6.76
N PRO A 230 -5.56 -23.05 6.95
CA PRO A 230 -4.59 -22.96 5.86
C PRO A 230 -4.88 -24.02 4.80
N ARG A 231 -4.79 -23.63 3.53
CA ARG A 231 -5.06 -24.49 2.37
C ARG A 231 -3.85 -25.36 1.98
N GLY A 232 -2.69 -25.12 2.60
CA GLY A 232 -1.49 -25.90 2.35
C GLY A 232 -0.75 -25.49 1.07
N PRO A 233 0.22 -26.30 0.60
CA PRO A 233 1.07 -25.96 -0.55
C PRO A 233 0.32 -25.92 -1.90
N GLN A 234 -0.91 -26.42 -1.93
CA GLN A 234 -1.72 -26.51 -3.15
C GLN A 234 -2.07 -25.14 -3.74
N VAL A 235 -2.20 -24.10 -2.89
CA VAL A 235 -2.45 -22.71 -3.33
C VAL A 235 -1.36 -22.23 -4.29
N PHE A 236 -0.09 -22.53 -4.01
CA PHE A 236 1.03 -22.12 -4.86
C PHE A 236 1.08 -22.90 -6.17
N ARG A 237 0.72 -24.18 -6.12
CA ARG A 237 0.63 -25.00 -7.33
C ARG A 237 -0.45 -24.45 -8.25
N ASP A 238 -1.62 -24.11 -7.71
CA ASP A 238 -2.74 -23.57 -8.49
C ASP A 238 -2.44 -22.14 -9.00
N ALA A 239 -1.72 -21.34 -8.22
CA ALA A 239 -1.29 -20.00 -8.59
C ALA A 239 -0.31 -19.98 -9.78
N PHE A 240 0.68 -20.86 -9.75
CA PHE A 240 1.82 -20.82 -10.67
C PHE A 240 1.72 -21.80 -11.83
N THR A 241 0.66 -22.61 -11.90
CA THR A 241 0.43 -23.53 -13.02
C THR A 241 -0.82 -23.15 -13.82
N GLY A 242 -0.96 -23.74 -15.02
CA GLY A 242 -2.17 -23.61 -15.83
C GLY A 242 -2.53 -22.18 -16.22
N GLU A 243 -3.79 -21.80 -15.98
CA GLU A 243 -4.31 -20.47 -16.31
C GLU A 243 -3.74 -19.36 -15.41
N GLY A 244 -3.44 -19.66 -14.15
CA GLY A 244 -2.96 -18.67 -13.19
C GLY A 244 -1.58 -18.12 -13.52
N GLY A 245 -0.63 -19.01 -13.78
CA GLY A 245 0.71 -18.61 -14.22
C GLY A 245 0.67 -17.82 -15.53
N ARG A 246 -0.22 -18.19 -16.47
CA ARG A 246 -0.41 -17.45 -17.73
C ARG A 246 -0.99 -16.06 -17.51
N ALA A 247 -1.94 -15.89 -16.58
CA ALA A 247 -2.47 -14.58 -16.23
C ALA A 247 -1.39 -13.66 -15.64
N LEU A 248 -0.58 -14.18 -14.70
CA LEU A 248 0.53 -13.44 -14.10
C LEU A 248 1.59 -13.04 -15.15
N LEU A 249 1.96 -13.93 -16.06
CA LEU A 249 2.91 -13.64 -17.14
C LEU A 249 2.41 -12.55 -18.10
N ARG A 250 1.10 -12.49 -18.37
CA ARG A 250 0.52 -11.42 -19.18
C ARG A 250 0.55 -10.08 -18.44
N LEU A 251 0.29 -10.07 -17.14
CA LEU A 251 0.30 -8.86 -16.32
C LEU A 251 1.71 -8.34 -16.01
N ALA A 252 2.73 -9.21 -16.04
CA ALA A 252 4.10 -8.84 -15.66
C ALA A 252 4.68 -7.63 -16.41
N PRO A 253 4.56 -7.50 -17.75
CA PRO A 253 5.03 -6.30 -18.46
C PRO A 253 4.36 -5.00 -18.00
N ILE A 254 3.07 -5.07 -17.63
CA ILE A 254 2.34 -3.92 -17.09
C ILE A 254 2.95 -3.54 -15.73
N TYR A 255 3.16 -4.52 -14.86
CA TYR A 255 3.72 -4.29 -13.52
C TYR A 255 5.15 -3.77 -13.54
N VAL A 256 6.00 -4.24 -14.45
CA VAL A 256 7.38 -3.74 -14.60
C VAL A 256 7.39 -2.26 -15.00
N LEU A 257 6.49 -1.83 -15.89
CA LEU A 257 6.41 -0.43 -16.29
C LEU A 257 5.70 0.45 -15.24
N VAL A 258 4.69 -0.08 -14.56
CA VAL A 258 4.04 0.58 -13.41
C VAL A 258 5.00 0.72 -12.23
N ALA A 259 6.02 -0.14 -12.09
CA ALA A 259 7.06 0.03 -11.10
C ALA A 259 7.81 1.37 -11.26
N VAL A 260 7.95 1.87 -12.49
CA VAL A 260 8.53 3.20 -12.73
C VAL A 260 7.64 4.30 -12.16
N PHE A 261 6.32 4.18 -12.26
CA PHE A 261 5.41 5.11 -11.59
C PHE A 261 5.64 5.11 -10.06
N TRP A 262 5.76 3.94 -9.44
CA TRP A 262 6.03 3.83 -8.00
C TRP A 262 7.40 4.39 -7.60
N SER A 263 8.40 4.26 -8.46
CA SER A 263 9.71 4.88 -8.27
C SER A 263 9.62 6.40 -8.14
N LEU A 264 8.69 7.04 -8.87
CA LEU A 264 8.44 8.48 -8.76
C LEU A 264 7.49 8.81 -7.59
N PHE A 265 6.37 8.10 -7.49
CA PHE A 265 5.34 8.38 -6.50
C PHE A 265 5.88 8.33 -5.06
N ASP A 266 6.66 7.31 -4.71
CA ASP A 266 7.15 7.15 -3.35
C ASP A 266 8.24 8.18 -2.95
N GLN A 267 8.79 8.95 -3.90
CA GLN A 267 9.71 10.05 -3.60
C GLN A 267 9.03 11.24 -2.91
N THR A 268 7.70 11.26 -2.87
CA THR A 268 6.90 12.20 -2.07
C THR A 268 7.24 12.17 -0.59
N ALA A 269 7.70 11.01 -0.08
CA ALA A 269 8.12 10.83 1.31
C ALA A 269 9.62 11.03 1.54
N SER A 270 10.41 11.28 0.49
CA SER A 270 11.87 11.45 0.56
C SER A 270 12.31 12.75 -0.12
N ALA A 271 12.60 12.71 -1.43
CA ALA A 271 13.14 13.84 -2.17
C ALA A 271 12.24 15.08 -2.08
N TRP A 272 10.92 14.93 -2.13
CA TRP A 272 10.00 16.06 -2.06
C TRP A 272 9.96 16.69 -0.65
N VAL A 273 10.14 15.89 0.40
CA VAL A 273 10.28 16.42 1.78
C VAL A 273 11.55 17.25 1.90
N LEU A 274 12.67 16.77 1.36
CA LEU A 274 13.94 17.50 1.35
C LEU A 274 13.88 18.77 0.48
N GLN A 275 13.19 18.73 -0.64
CA GLN A 275 12.93 19.92 -1.44
C GLN A 275 12.10 20.94 -0.65
N ALA A 276 11.06 20.50 0.07
CA ALA A 276 10.20 21.38 0.85
C ALA A 276 10.95 22.12 1.98
N GLU A 277 12.01 21.53 2.55
CA GLU A 277 12.89 22.20 3.53
C GLU A 277 13.56 23.47 2.96
N ASN A 278 13.71 23.55 1.63
CA ASN A 278 14.34 24.68 0.94
C ASN A 278 13.33 25.62 0.25
N MET A 279 12.05 25.52 0.59
CA MET A 279 10.95 26.30 0.01
C MET A 279 10.37 27.30 1.02
N ASP A 280 9.61 28.29 0.54
CA ASP A 280 8.74 29.08 1.41
C ASP A 280 7.50 28.24 1.77
N ARG A 281 7.47 27.78 3.02
CA ARG A 281 6.42 26.92 3.58
C ARG A 281 5.31 27.71 4.28
N THR A 282 5.29 29.03 4.14
CA THR A 282 4.26 29.88 4.74
C THR A 282 2.95 29.77 3.96
N VAL A 283 1.93 29.17 4.58
CA VAL A 283 0.59 29.05 4.00
C VAL A 283 -0.39 29.78 4.91
N MET A 284 -1.07 30.80 4.36
CA MET A 284 -2.05 31.60 5.12
C MET A 284 -1.51 32.17 6.45
N GLY A 285 -0.22 32.47 6.51
CA GLY A 285 0.45 33.02 7.71
C GLY A 285 0.93 31.98 8.73
N VAL A 286 0.78 30.67 8.45
CA VAL A 286 1.33 29.57 9.26
C VAL A 286 2.45 28.89 8.49
N GLU A 287 3.60 28.69 9.13
CA GLU A 287 4.69 27.91 8.55
C GLU A 287 4.41 26.41 8.74
N LEU A 288 4.36 25.68 7.62
CA LEU A 288 4.20 24.23 7.62
C LEU A 288 5.55 23.54 7.81
N LEU A 289 5.58 22.40 8.50
CA LEU A 289 6.74 21.50 8.50
C LEU A 289 6.84 20.81 7.13
N SER A 290 8.04 20.58 6.62
CA SER A 290 8.24 19.95 5.30
C SER A 290 7.48 18.63 5.15
N SER A 291 7.55 17.75 6.15
CA SER A 291 6.87 16.46 6.12
C SER A 291 5.35 16.56 6.05
N GLN A 292 4.74 17.67 6.49
CA GLN A 292 3.29 17.83 6.48
C GLN A 292 2.71 17.98 5.07
N ILE A 293 3.55 18.28 4.06
CA ILE A 293 3.09 18.32 2.66
C ILE A 293 2.54 16.95 2.19
N GLN A 294 3.01 15.85 2.79
CA GLN A 294 2.53 14.50 2.49
C GLN A 294 1.04 14.30 2.80
N ALA A 295 0.47 15.10 3.72
CA ALA A 295 -0.96 15.08 4.03
C ALA A 295 -1.84 15.49 2.84
N ALA A 296 -1.26 16.17 1.84
CA ALA A 296 -1.98 16.53 0.61
C ALA A 296 -2.51 15.28 -0.12
N ASN A 297 -1.74 14.21 -0.21
CA ASN A 297 -2.12 13.02 -0.98
C ASN A 297 -3.42 12.33 -0.46
N PRO A 298 -3.53 11.89 0.81
CA PRO A 298 -4.74 11.22 1.29
C PRO A 298 -5.97 12.14 1.25
N PHE A 299 -5.78 13.45 1.46
CA PHE A 299 -6.85 14.44 1.31
C PHE A 299 -7.31 14.55 -0.15
N LEU A 300 -6.37 14.67 -1.09
CA LEU A 300 -6.66 14.78 -2.52
C LEU A 300 -7.30 13.50 -3.06
N ILE A 301 -6.93 12.31 -2.58
CA ILE A 301 -7.54 11.05 -2.99
C ILE A 301 -9.06 11.03 -2.73
N LEU A 302 -9.50 11.52 -1.56
CA LEU A 302 -10.92 11.60 -1.21
C LEU A 302 -11.73 12.51 -2.14
N ILE A 303 -11.08 13.49 -2.77
CA ILE A 303 -11.70 14.45 -3.70
C ILE A 303 -11.57 13.97 -5.16
N LEU A 304 -10.37 13.54 -5.55
CA LEU A 304 -10.03 13.20 -6.92
C LEU A 304 -10.65 11.88 -7.35
N VAL A 305 -10.82 10.88 -6.47
CA VAL A 305 -11.45 9.61 -6.86
C VAL A 305 -12.91 9.81 -7.32
N PRO A 306 -13.79 10.48 -6.55
CA PRO A 306 -15.13 10.83 -7.03
C PRO A 306 -15.12 11.72 -8.27
N LEU A 307 -14.27 12.76 -8.29
CA LEU A 307 -14.16 13.68 -9.42
C LEU A 307 -13.79 12.94 -10.72
N PHE A 308 -12.83 12.02 -10.66
CA PHE A 308 -12.41 11.24 -11.81
C PHE A 308 -13.50 10.27 -12.27
N SER A 309 -14.14 9.59 -11.33
CA SER A 309 -15.17 8.59 -11.62
C SER A 309 -16.43 9.21 -12.24
N TYR A 310 -16.90 10.34 -11.70
CA TYR A 310 -18.17 10.94 -12.10
C TYR A 310 -18.05 12.07 -13.12
N ALA A 311 -16.90 12.73 -13.25
CA ALA A 311 -16.73 13.86 -14.17
C ALA A 311 -15.63 13.64 -15.21
N VAL A 312 -14.38 13.38 -14.78
CA VAL A 312 -13.21 13.39 -15.69
C VAL A 312 -13.25 12.20 -16.66
N TYR A 313 -13.44 10.97 -16.17
CA TYR A 313 -13.49 9.79 -17.04
C TYR A 313 -14.67 9.84 -18.01
N PRO A 314 -15.91 10.17 -17.60
CA PRO A 314 -16.99 10.38 -18.55
C PRO A 314 -16.70 11.48 -19.58
N ALA A 315 -16.09 12.59 -19.18
CA ALA A 315 -15.74 13.69 -20.09
C ALA A 315 -14.69 13.28 -21.14
N ILE A 316 -13.62 12.59 -20.73
CA ILE A 316 -12.62 12.06 -21.66
C ILE A 316 -13.25 11.01 -22.60
N SER A 317 -14.12 10.16 -22.06
CA SER A 317 -14.81 9.10 -22.82
C SER A 317 -15.73 9.65 -23.91
N LYS A 318 -16.17 10.91 -23.82
CA LYS A 318 -16.90 11.61 -24.90
C LYS A 318 -16.02 11.93 -26.11
N VAL A 319 -14.70 12.06 -25.91
CA VAL A 319 -13.74 12.39 -26.98
C VAL A 319 -13.19 11.13 -27.61
N PHE A 320 -12.78 10.13 -26.81
CA PHE A 320 -12.31 8.83 -27.29
C PHE A 320 -12.59 7.73 -26.27
N PRO A 321 -12.71 6.45 -26.70
CA PRO A 321 -12.95 5.34 -25.77
C PRO A 321 -11.86 5.22 -24.70
N LEU A 322 -12.21 5.40 -23.43
CA LEU A 322 -11.25 5.40 -22.34
C LEU A 322 -11.09 4.01 -21.70
N THR A 323 -10.24 3.17 -22.30
CA THR A 323 -9.91 1.84 -21.77
C THR A 323 -9.03 1.91 -20.52
N PRO A 324 -8.98 0.88 -19.66
CA PRO A 324 -8.11 0.85 -18.48
C PRO A 324 -6.63 1.09 -18.81
N LEU A 325 -6.11 0.46 -19.86
CA LEU A 325 -4.72 0.65 -20.29
C LEU A 325 -4.46 2.08 -20.79
N ARG A 326 -5.46 2.74 -21.42
CA ARG A 326 -5.35 4.16 -21.81
C ARG A 326 -5.34 5.07 -20.58
N LYS A 327 -6.14 4.79 -19.54
CA LYS A 327 -6.10 5.53 -18.26
C LYS A 327 -4.70 5.46 -17.64
N ILE A 328 -4.15 4.24 -17.52
CA ILE A 328 -2.79 4.03 -16.99
C ILE A 328 -1.77 4.82 -17.81
N THR A 329 -1.84 4.74 -19.15
CA THR A 329 -0.94 5.49 -20.04
C THR A 329 -1.02 7.00 -19.79
N ILE A 330 -2.24 7.57 -19.72
CA ILE A 330 -2.44 9.01 -19.45
C ILE A 330 -1.86 9.37 -18.09
N GLY A 331 -2.11 8.57 -17.04
CA GLY A 331 -1.56 8.80 -15.71
C GLY A 331 -0.02 8.78 -15.69
N MET A 332 0.61 7.90 -16.45
CA MET A 332 2.08 7.89 -16.61
C MET A 332 2.60 9.20 -17.23
N PHE A 333 1.93 9.76 -18.24
CA PHE A 333 2.27 11.08 -18.78
C PHE A 333 1.97 12.23 -17.80
N VAL A 334 0.88 12.16 -17.04
CA VAL A 334 0.58 13.16 -15.99
C VAL A 334 1.66 13.15 -14.90
N THR A 335 2.25 11.99 -14.60
CA THR A 335 3.40 11.87 -13.69
C THR A 335 4.62 12.60 -14.23
N VAL A 336 4.89 12.55 -15.55
CA VAL A 336 5.97 13.34 -16.19
C VAL A 336 5.77 14.82 -15.93
N PHE A 337 4.55 15.34 -16.09
CA PHE A 337 4.25 16.75 -15.82
C PHE A 337 4.41 17.10 -14.33
N ALA A 338 3.96 16.24 -13.42
CA ALA A 338 4.12 16.44 -11.98
C ALA A 338 5.61 16.57 -11.59
N PHE A 339 6.46 15.66 -12.06
CA PHE A 339 7.89 15.68 -11.77
C PHE A 339 8.65 16.80 -12.49
N SER A 340 8.15 17.25 -13.67
CA SER A 340 8.69 18.43 -14.34
C SER A 340 8.50 19.68 -13.47
N ILE A 341 7.36 19.82 -12.77
CA ILE A 341 7.15 20.92 -11.82
C ILE A 341 8.18 20.83 -10.68
N SER A 342 8.38 19.65 -10.07
CA SER A 342 9.40 19.46 -9.03
C SER A 342 10.83 19.79 -9.52
N ALA A 343 11.15 19.47 -10.78
CA ALA A 343 12.44 19.81 -11.38
C ALA A 343 12.61 21.32 -11.58
N LEU A 344 11.54 22.04 -11.95
CA LEU A 344 11.55 23.49 -12.08
C LEU A 344 11.64 24.20 -10.72
N ILE A 345 10.95 23.69 -9.71
CA ILE A 345 11.08 24.14 -8.31
C ILE A 345 12.55 24.03 -7.89
N GLU A 346 13.17 22.86 -8.09
CA GLU A 346 14.56 22.62 -7.73
C GLU A 346 15.52 23.54 -8.48
N THR A 347 15.27 23.78 -9.77
CA THR A 347 16.06 24.72 -10.58
C THR A 347 16.01 26.13 -10.00
N SER A 348 14.83 26.57 -9.54
CA SER A 348 14.67 27.87 -8.86
C SER A 348 15.46 27.93 -7.55
N ILE A 349 15.42 26.85 -6.75
CA ILE A 349 16.16 26.75 -5.47
C ILE A 349 17.67 26.84 -5.73
N GLN A 350 18.18 26.10 -6.72
CA GLN A 350 19.60 26.14 -7.09
C GLN A 350 20.06 27.52 -7.58
N ASN A 351 19.16 28.31 -8.16
CA ASN A 351 19.42 29.68 -8.57
C ASN A 351 19.26 30.70 -7.42
N GLY A 352 19.09 30.25 -6.18
CA GLY A 352 18.98 31.10 -4.98
C GLY A 352 17.56 31.61 -4.70
N GLY A 353 16.53 31.08 -5.37
CA GLY A 353 15.14 31.41 -5.11
C GLY A 353 14.52 30.57 -3.99
N THR A 354 13.44 31.06 -3.39
CA THR A 354 12.65 30.36 -2.36
C THR A 354 11.21 30.18 -2.86
N PRO A 355 10.95 29.27 -3.81
CA PRO A 355 9.62 29.09 -4.38
C PRO A 355 8.61 28.71 -3.30
N SER A 356 7.37 29.22 -3.42
CA SER A 356 6.28 28.87 -2.50
C SER A 356 5.94 27.39 -2.61
N ILE A 357 5.66 26.77 -1.46
CA ILE A 357 5.18 25.38 -1.33
C ILE A 357 3.92 25.09 -2.18
N SER A 358 3.18 26.12 -2.57
CA SER A 358 2.02 26.02 -3.47
C SER A 358 2.36 25.36 -4.82
N TRP A 359 3.59 25.55 -5.34
CA TRP A 359 4.04 24.84 -6.54
C TRP A 359 4.17 23.34 -6.32
N GLN A 360 4.61 22.93 -5.13
CA GLN A 360 4.67 21.53 -4.77
C GLN A 360 3.28 20.94 -4.52
N VAL A 361 2.34 21.72 -3.97
CA VAL A 361 0.92 21.33 -3.88
C VAL A 361 0.34 21.06 -5.27
N LEU A 362 0.64 21.91 -6.27
CA LEU A 362 0.24 21.65 -7.66
C LEU A 362 0.83 20.34 -8.21
N ALA A 363 2.11 20.07 -7.93
CA ALA A 363 2.74 18.80 -8.30
C ALA A 363 2.05 17.61 -7.62
N TYR A 364 1.65 17.73 -6.34
CA TYR A 364 0.86 16.72 -5.63
C TYR A 364 -0.52 16.50 -6.28
N VAL A 365 -1.23 17.55 -6.70
CA VAL A 365 -2.52 17.42 -7.40
C VAL A 365 -2.36 16.58 -8.67
N LEU A 366 -1.34 16.86 -9.48
CA LEU A 366 -1.07 16.09 -10.70
C LEU A 366 -0.63 14.66 -10.39
N LEU A 367 0.25 14.47 -9.41
CA LEU A 367 0.76 13.15 -9.03
C LEU A 367 -0.35 12.27 -8.43
N THR A 368 -1.25 12.82 -7.61
CA THR A 368 -2.41 12.10 -7.09
C THR A 368 -3.44 11.82 -8.20
N ALA A 369 -3.65 12.74 -9.14
CA ALA A 369 -4.46 12.45 -10.32
C ALA A 369 -3.88 11.27 -11.13
N ALA A 370 -2.55 11.23 -11.31
CA ALA A 370 -1.85 10.11 -11.91
C ALA A 370 -2.02 8.81 -11.11
N GLU A 371 -1.96 8.87 -9.77
CA GLU A 371 -2.22 7.73 -8.90
C GLU A 371 -3.61 7.12 -9.12
N VAL A 372 -4.66 7.95 -9.23
CA VAL A 372 -6.03 7.47 -9.51
C VAL A 372 -6.11 6.78 -10.88
N MET A 373 -5.37 7.28 -11.86
CA MET A 373 -5.33 6.72 -13.22
C MET A 373 -4.46 5.48 -13.36
N VAL A 374 -3.37 5.38 -12.59
CA VAL A 374 -2.40 4.28 -12.66
C VAL A 374 -2.72 3.23 -11.61
N SER A 375 -2.63 3.58 -10.33
CA SER A 375 -2.67 2.62 -9.22
C SER A 375 -4.03 1.92 -9.12
N ILE A 376 -5.11 2.69 -8.97
CA ILE A 376 -6.47 2.15 -8.81
C ILE A 376 -6.87 1.36 -10.06
N THR A 377 -6.71 1.96 -11.24
CA THR A 377 -7.09 1.32 -12.50
C THR A 377 -6.27 0.06 -12.79
N CYS A 378 -4.97 0.05 -12.48
CA CYS A 378 -4.11 -1.12 -12.70
C CYS A 378 -4.56 -2.30 -11.84
N LEU A 379 -4.81 -2.08 -10.55
CA LEU A 379 -5.25 -3.16 -9.67
C LEU A 379 -6.65 -3.70 -10.06
N GLU A 380 -7.60 -2.81 -10.35
CA GLU A 380 -8.93 -3.18 -10.86
C GLU A 380 -8.82 -3.98 -12.16
N PHE A 381 -8.04 -3.48 -13.11
CA PHE A 381 -7.78 -4.17 -14.36
C PHE A 381 -7.21 -5.57 -14.11
N SER A 382 -6.18 -5.69 -13.27
CA SER A 382 -5.56 -6.98 -12.96
C SER A 382 -6.54 -8.00 -12.39
N TYR A 383 -7.51 -7.57 -11.55
CA TYR A 383 -8.55 -8.47 -11.05
C TYR A 383 -9.50 -8.96 -12.15
N THR A 384 -9.70 -8.21 -13.23
CA THR A 384 -10.48 -8.70 -14.40
C THR A 384 -9.69 -9.66 -15.29
N GLN A 385 -8.37 -9.74 -15.13
CA GLN A 385 -7.47 -10.50 -16.00
C GLN A 385 -7.04 -11.85 -15.41
N ALA A 386 -7.45 -12.16 -14.19
CA ALA A 386 -7.08 -13.36 -13.48
C ALA A 386 -8.32 -14.08 -12.91
N PRO A 387 -8.26 -15.41 -12.72
CA PRO A 387 -9.31 -16.16 -12.04
C PRO A 387 -9.65 -15.60 -10.66
N ASN A 388 -10.91 -15.71 -10.25
CA ASN A 388 -11.40 -15.22 -8.95
C ASN A 388 -10.67 -15.80 -7.74
N SER A 389 -10.17 -17.04 -7.84
CA SER A 389 -9.39 -17.71 -6.80
C SER A 389 -8.00 -17.07 -6.58
N MET A 390 -7.54 -16.21 -7.48
CA MET A 390 -6.18 -15.64 -7.47
C MET A 390 -6.09 -14.20 -6.98
N LYS A 391 -7.18 -13.59 -6.52
CA LYS A 391 -7.19 -12.16 -6.11
C LYS A 391 -6.06 -11.80 -5.14
N SER A 392 -5.82 -12.62 -4.11
CA SER A 392 -4.72 -12.38 -3.16
C SER A 392 -3.34 -12.47 -3.80
N ILE A 393 -3.13 -13.42 -4.73
CA ILE A 393 -1.86 -13.59 -5.44
C ILE A 393 -1.62 -12.42 -6.41
N VAL A 394 -2.66 -12.01 -7.15
CA VAL A 394 -2.61 -10.86 -8.05
C VAL A 394 -2.27 -9.59 -7.28
N MET A 395 -2.87 -9.39 -6.10
CA MET A 395 -2.55 -8.26 -5.21
C MET A 395 -1.09 -8.30 -4.75
N SER A 396 -0.57 -9.47 -4.36
CA SER A 396 0.84 -9.62 -3.98
C SER A 396 1.79 -9.31 -5.14
N PHE A 397 1.48 -9.78 -6.36
CA PHE A 397 2.27 -9.45 -7.55
C PHE A 397 2.18 -7.97 -7.93
N TYR A 398 1.03 -7.34 -7.72
CA TYR A 398 0.89 -5.89 -7.88
C TYR A 398 1.76 -5.15 -6.85
N MET A 399 1.78 -5.57 -5.58
CA MET A 399 2.66 -4.98 -4.56
C MET A 399 4.15 -5.15 -4.89
N LEU A 400 4.55 -6.21 -5.59
CA LEU A 400 5.92 -6.33 -6.11
C LEU A 400 6.27 -5.21 -7.10
N SER A 401 5.31 -4.63 -7.82
CA SER A 401 5.60 -3.45 -8.66
C SER A 401 6.00 -2.24 -7.81
N VAL A 402 5.37 -2.04 -6.64
CA VAL A 402 5.75 -1.00 -5.67
C VAL A 402 7.15 -1.27 -5.13
N SER A 403 7.43 -2.52 -4.76
CA SER A 403 8.75 -2.95 -4.29
C SER A 403 9.82 -2.71 -5.34
N LEU A 404 9.57 -3.09 -6.60
CA LEU A 404 10.48 -2.89 -7.73
C LEU A 404 10.72 -1.40 -8.02
N GLY A 405 9.70 -0.54 -7.91
CA GLY A 405 9.86 0.90 -8.07
C GLY A 405 10.77 1.52 -7.00
N ASN A 406 10.63 1.07 -5.76
CA ASN A 406 11.49 1.50 -4.68
C ASN A 406 12.90 0.90 -4.76
N PHE A 407 13.04 -0.33 -5.29
CA PHE A 407 14.34 -0.90 -5.63
C PHE A 407 15.08 -0.06 -6.68
N ILE A 408 14.39 0.40 -7.74
CA ILE A 408 14.97 1.32 -8.74
C ILE A 408 15.48 2.59 -8.05
N THR A 409 14.66 3.21 -7.21
CA THR A 409 14.99 4.48 -6.56
C THR A 409 16.13 4.33 -5.55
N ALA A 410 16.14 3.27 -4.75
CA ALA A 410 17.25 2.94 -3.87
C ALA A 410 18.54 2.68 -4.67
N GLY A 411 18.46 1.90 -5.75
CA GLY A 411 19.59 1.61 -6.62
C GLY A 411 20.18 2.87 -7.26
N VAL A 412 19.34 3.79 -7.73
CA VAL A 412 19.79 5.10 -8.26
C VAL A 412 20.54 5.87 -7.16
N ASN A 413 19.97 6.01 -5.96
CA ASN A 413 20.63 6.72 -4.86
C ASN A 413 21.96 6.06 -4.44
N ALA A 414 22.05 4.73 -4.46
CA ALA A 414 23.29 4.01 -4.18
C ALA A 414 24.38 4.25 -5.25
N ILE A 415 24.00 4.40 -6.52
CA ILE A 415 24.93 4.59 -7.64
C ILE A 415 25.42 6.05 -7.75
N ILE A 416 24.55 7.03 -7.43
CA ILE A 416 24.88 8.45 -7.57
C ILE A 416 25.68 9.01 -6.39
N SER A 417 25.67 8.35 -5.24
CA SER A 417 26.50 8.76 -4.09
C SER A 417 27.98 8.53 -4.38
N ASN A 418 28.78 9.59 -4.20
CA ASN A 418 30.23 9.54 -4.29
C ASN A 418 30.85 9.33 -2.89
N ALA A 419 32.10 8.84 -2.84
CA ALA A 419 32.81 8.59 -1.59
C ALA A 419 33.11 9.87 -0.78
N ASP A 420 33.08 11.04 -1.43
CA ASP A 420 33.24 12.36 -0.81
C ASP A 420 31.91 12.96 -0.31
N GLY A 421 30.80 12.22 -0.41
CA GLY A 421 29.46 12.66 0.00
C GLY A 421 28.71 13.49 -1.05
N THR A 422 29.30 13.74 -2.22
CA THR A 422 28.62 14.44 -3.32
C THR A 422 27.73 13.52 -4.15
N SER A 423 26.87 14.09 -4.99
CA SER A 423 25.96 13.34 -5.87
C SER A 423 26.33 13.52 -7.35
N LYS A 424 26.28 12.44 -8.13
CA LYS A 424 26.36 12.49 -9.62
C LYS A 424 25.11 13.12 -10.26
N LEU A 425 24.00 13.17 -9.53
CA LEU A 425 22.76 13.84 -9.94
C LEU A 425 22.33 14.83 -8.84
N PRO A 426 22.97 16.01 -8.73
CA PRO A 426 22.61 17.00 -7.72
C PRO A 426 21.39 17.84 -8.15
N GLY A 427 20.57 18.22 -7.17
CA GLY A 427 19.42 19.12 -7.34
C GLY A 427 18.54 18.79 -8.54
N ALA A 428 18.32 19.75 -9.46
CA ALA A 428 17.32 19.61 -10.52
C ALA A 428 17.60 18.43 -11.47
N SER A 429 18.87 18.07 -11.66
CA SER A 429 19.25 16.93 -12.51
C SER A 429 18.68 15.59 -12.00
N TYR A 430 18.49 15.46 -10.69
CA TYR A 430 17.85 14.31 -10.06
C TYR A 430 16.39 14.17 -10.52
N TYR A 431 15.62 15.25 -10.43
CA TYR A 431 14.22 15.26 -10.83
C TYR A 431 14.05 15.08 -12.35
N TRP A 432 14.92 15.70 -13.14
CA TRP A 432 14.91 15.51 -14.60
C TRP A 432 15.25 14.08 -15.01
N PHE A 433 16.15 13.40 -14.29
CA PHE A 433 16.43 11.98 -14.53
C PHE A 433 15.18 11.11 -14.35
N PHE A 434 14.47 11.26 -13.23
CA PHE A 434 13.24 10.49 -12.98
C PHE A 434 12.10 10.90 -13.94
N THR A 435 12.02 12.18 -14.32
CA THR A 435 11.10 12.66 -15.35
C THR A 435 11.35 11.95 -16.68
N GLY A 436 12.62 11.87 -17.11
CA GLY A 436 13.01 11.16 -18.33
C GLY A 436 12.74 9.66 -18.26
N LEU A 437 13.05 9.03 -17.12
CA LEU A 437 12.75 7.61 -16.87
C LEU A 437 11.25 7.32 -17.02
N MET A 438 10.40 8.16 -16.43
CA MET A 438 8.95 8.04 -16.53
C MET A 438 8.44 8.26 -17.96
N LEU A 439 9.00 9.24 -18.68
CA LEU A 439 8.64 9.50 -20.07
C LEU A 439 8.96 8.30 -20.97
N VAL A 440 10.15 7.72 -20.83
CA VAL A 440 10.56 6.52 -21.56
C VAL A 440 9.62 5.35 -21.22
N ALA A 441 9.34 5.13 -19.94
CA ALA A 441 8.42 4.08 -19.52
C ALA A 441 6.99 4.30 -20.05
N ALA A 442 6.48 5.53 -20.08
CA ALA A 442 5.17 5.87 -20.63
C ALA A 442 5.10 5.57 -22.15
N VAL A 443 6.15 5.91 -22.90
CA VAL A 443 6.24 5.61 -24.34
C VAL A 443 6.29 4.10 -24.58
N ILE A 444 7.08 3.35 -23.82
CA ILE A 444 7.13 1.88 -23.92
C ILE A 444 5.76 1.28 -23.54
N PHE A 445 5.07 1.85 -22.55
CA PHE A 445 3.76 1.38 -22.12
C PHE A 445 2.71 1.47 -23.23
N ILE A 446 2.81 2.44 -24.15
CA ILE A 446 1.93 2.49 -25.33
C ILE A 446 2.05 1.21 -26.15
N ALA A 447 3.28 0.73 -26.40
CA ALA A 447 3.50 -0.51 -27.15
C ALA A 447 2.93 -1.73 -26.41
N VAL A 448 3.13 -1.80 -25.09
CA VAL A 448 2.52 -2.86 -24.25
C VAL A 448 1.00 -2.78 -24.29
N ALA A 449 0.42 -1.59 -24.17
CA ALA A 449 -1.02 -1.39 -24.16
C ALA A 449 -1.69 -1.81 -25.48
N VAL A 450 -1.03 -1.57 -26.62
CA VAL A 450 -1.52 -1.95 -27.95
C VAL A 450 -1.36 -3.44 -28.22
N THR A 451 -0.30 -4.07 -27.70
CA THR A 451 -0.01 -5.49 -27.91
C THR A 451 -0.68 -6.41 -26.89
N TYR A 452 -1.15 -5.87 -25.76
CA TYR A 452 -1.76 -6.65 -24.70
C TYR A 452 -3.04 -7.37 -25.17
N ARG A 453 -3.04 -8.70 -25.08
CA ARG A 453 -4.19 -9.56 -25.36
C ARG A 453 -4.59 -10.28 -24.07
N GLY A 454 -5.55 -9.68 -23.38
CA GLY A 454 -6.10 -10.19 -22.13
C GLY A 454 -7.16 -11.27 -22.32
N LYS A 455 -7.34 -12.12 -21.30
CA LYS A 455 -8.55 -12.93 -21.13
C LYS A 455 -9.35 -12.26 -20.01
N GLN A 456 -10.55 -11.76 -20.34
CA GLN A 456 -11.43 -11.18 -19.34
C GLN A 456 -12.12 -12.31 -18.58
N TYR A 457 -12.03 -12.25 -17.26
CA TYR A 457 -12.85 -13.03 -16.36
C TYR A 457 -13.97 -12.09 -15.90
N ILE A 458 -15.15 -12.25 -16.49
CA ILE A 458 -16.33 -11.51 -16.05
C ILE A 458 -16.65 -12.00 -14.65
N GLN A 459 -16.71 -11.05 -13.72
CA GLN A 459 -17.20 -11.33 -12.38
C GLN A 459 -18.72 -11.42 -12.50
N GLU A 460 -19.26 -12.63 -12.56
CA GLU A 460 -20.62 -12.81 -12.09
C GLU A 460 -20.65 -12.30 -10.65
N SER A 461 -21.54 -11.36 -10.35
CA SER A 461 -21.93 -11.17 -8.96
C SER A 461 -22.34 -12.55 -8.41
N GLU A 462 -22.05 -12.88 -7.14
CA GLU A 462 -22.49 -14.17 -6.55
C GLU A 462 -23.99 -14.43 -6.78
N VAL A 463 -24.76 -13.34 -6.98
CA VAL A 463 -26.18 -13.32 -7.35
C VAL A 463 -26.46 -13.79 -8.79
N GLU A 464 -25.62 -13.46 -9.77
CA GLU A 464 -25.80 -13.88 -11.18
C GLU A 464 -25.35 -15.32 -11.41
N ALA A 465 -24.27 -15.76 -10.75
CA ALA A 465 -23.80 -17.14 -10.80
C ALA A 465 -24.86 -18.13 -10.29
N GLU A 466 -25.63 -17.73 -9.27
CA GLU A 466 -26.77 -18.50 -8.77
C GLU A 466 -27.97 -18.43 -9.73
N SER A 467 -28.22 -17.32 -10.42
CA SER A 467 -29.32 -17.23 -11.40
C SER A 467 -29.09 -18.09 -12.65
N GLU A 468 -27.83 -18.27 -13.08
CA GLU A 468 -27.48 -19.18 -14.19
C GLU A 468 -27.45 -20.65 -13.72
N ALA A 469 -27.06 -20.92 -12.48
CA ALA A 469 -27.10 -22.25 -11.87
C ALA A 469 -28.53 -22.72 -11.57
N GLU A 470 -29.43 -21.82 -11.17
CA GLU A 470 -30.87 -22.08 -11.00
C GLU A 470 -31.64 -22.07 -12.33
N GLY A 471 -31.12 -21.37 -13.36
CA GLY A 471 -31.70 -21.32 -14.70
C GLY A 471 -31.36 -22.49 -15.62
N THR A 472 -30.56 -23.46 -15.15
CA THR A 472 -30.15 -24.66 -15.91
C THR A 472 -30.55 -25.99 -15.24
N ALA A 473 -31.46 -25.96 -14.26
CA ALA A 473 -32.07 -27.16 -13.66
C ALA A 473 -33.46 -27.48 -14.25
#